data_AF-A0A1K1QQA1-F1
#
_entry.id   AF-A0A1K1QQA1-F1
#
_cell.length_a   1.000
_cell.length_b   1.000
_cell.length_c   1.000
_cell.angle_alpha   90.00
_cell.angle_beta   90.00
_cell.angle_gamma   90.00
#
_symmetry.space_group_name_H-M   'P 1'
#
loop_
_entity.id
_entity.type
_entity.pdbx_description
1 polymer ?
#
loop_
_entity_poly.entity_id
_entity_poly.type
_entity_poly.pdbx_seq_one_letter_code
_entity_poly.pdbx_strand_id
1 'polypeptide(L)'
;MLPHTGYVNRTSYGDGSGSTVRYPSMRPYWRNMPWIWREDGANTGSADAWTKPALLAYDSGAANGKKVQLVEGSNPGPEGKGATMNRRLLMMINLDGNRNCTFDLTWMQGGQAHEIYQRGAELENMDVQVEGIQLTDTGKASLQDYLVSINSTEGLSTDRNQLRNPKAGAGDNSFSMTWTGQQTGASVRTFLSGVSGSDVFVSSIPTARRIETKADESKYMTPHLVRRKIVSDSTEITQYGAVHEIFRQDQTGEISRVEWHQPDDAAPMTSFAVVNSGKYQDIIYTSGDSTERSLYGITFAGSIAFARIDAATGKLLFSYVYGPGQVVEQTHTLFGYDSQLLEITAASTASLNMALDPVVRGNTITVKGKLSTPDAWIGQRIQTKFADGSGYGLKVKRITEHGDSTVIEVEEFTPFRITDQGAETIFFPMVAIPGKAYVAANLSKYLAITRK
;
A
#
# COMPACT_ATOMS: atom_id res chain seq x y z
N MET A 1 8.62 16.65 13.57
CA MET A 1 9.79 15.94 14.13
C MET A 1 9.80 14.55 13.52
N LEU A 2 10.80 14.23 12.69
CA LEU A 2 10.97 12.87 12.16
C LEU A 2 11.20 11.93 13.35
N PRO A 3 10.56 10.75 13.40
CA PRO A 3 10.85 9.79 14.45
C PRO A 3 12.33 9.42 14.38
N HIS A 4 13.00 9.64 15.51
CA HIS A 4 14.39 9.31 15.77
C HIS A 4 14.56 7.79 15.66
N THR A 5 14.73 7.26 14.44
CA THR A 5 14.95 5.82 14.17
C THR A 5 16.39 5.38 14.47
N GLY A 6 17.17 6.14 15.25
CA GLY A 6 18.56 5.81 15.59
C GLY A 6 19.56 5.89 14.42
N TYR A 7 19.12 6.23 13.20
CA TYR A 7 20.01 6.40 12.05
C TYR A 7 20.75 7.74 12.09
N VAL A 8 21.89 7.80 12.78
CA VAL A 8 22.94 8.77 12.43
C VAL A 8 23.83 8.11 11.38
N ASN A 9 23.33 8.03 10.14
CA ASN A 9 24.15 7.55 9.03
C ASN A 9 25.27 8.56 8.80
N ARG A 10 26.53 8.18 9.00
CA ARG A 10 27.68 9.01 8.60
C ARG A 10 27.69 9.14 7.07
N THR A 11 28.15 10.27 6.54
CA THR A 11 28.30 10.46 5.08
C THR A 11 29.49 9.66 4.53
N SER A 12 30.43 9.28 5.41
CA SER A 12 31.55 8.38 5.13
C SER A 12 31.56 7.17 6.06
N TYR A 13 32.16 6.07 5.62
CA TYR A 13 32.40 4.91 6.48
C TYR A 13 33.32 5.27 7.65
N GLY A 14 33.25 4.50 8.74
CA GLY A 14 34.01 4.78 9.96
C GLY A 14 35.53 4.77 9.77
N ASP A 15 35.99 4.04 8.75
CA ASP A 15 37.38 3.88 8.33
C ASP A 15 37.81 4.90 7.25
N GLY A 16 36.92 5.78 6.79
CA GLY A 16 37.20 6.75 5.72
C GLY A 16 37.24 6.17 4.31
N SER A 17 36.84 4.92 4.09
CA SER A 17 36.91 4.20 2.80
C SER A 17 35.99 4.72 1.69
N GLY A 18 35.33 5.86 1.89
CA GLY A 18 34.50 6.54 0.89
C GLY A 18 33.12 6.92 1.42
N SER A 19 32.24 7.29 0.50
CA SER A 19 30.85 7.62 0.82
C SER A 19 30.05 6.36 1.17
N THR A 20 29.23 6.46 2.22
CA THR A 20 28.34 5.37 2.64
C THR A 20 27.15 5.24 1.70
N VAL A 21 26.41 4.14 1.84
CA VAL A 21 25.09 3.96 1.22
C VAL A 21 23.99 4.88 1.78
N ARG A 22 24.32 5.89 2.61
CA ARG A 22 23.36 6.82 3.21
C ARG A 22 22.45 7.49 2.19
N TYR A 23 23.01 8.16 1.20
CA TYR A 23 22.21 8.90 0.21
C TYR A 23 21.46 7.97 -0.75
N PRO A 24 22.08 6.89 -1.28
CA PRO A 24 21.36 5.84 -1.98
C PRO A 24 20.16 5.32 -1.18
N SER A 25 20.30 5.08 0.14
CA SER A 25 19.22 4.56 0.99
C SER A 25 17.97 5.45 1.12
N MET A 26 18.05 6.71 0.67
CA MET A 26 16.91 7.61 0.61
C MET A 26 16.15 7.52 -0.71
N ARG A 27 16.63 6.75 -1.68
CA ARG A 27 16.01 6.59 -3.00
C ARG A 27 14.86 5.59 -3.00
N PRO A 28 13.92 5.70 -3.95
CA PRO A 28 12.75 4.81 -4.04
C PRO A 28 13.12 3.33 -4.11
N TYR A 29 14.13 2.96 -4.89
CA TYR A 29 14.54 1.56 -5.05
C TYR A 29 15.14 0.94 -3.77
N TRP A 30 15.49 1.73 -2.74
CA TRP A 30 15.87 1.19 -1.42
C TRP A 30 14.67 0.85 -0.53
N ARG A 31 13.46 1.16 -0.97
CA ARG A 31 12.19 0.95 -0.27
C ARG A 31 11.33 -0.07 -1.01
N ASN A 32 10.38 -0.69 -0.30
CA ASN A 32 9.34 -1.51 -0.91
C ASN A 32 8.18 -0.61 -1.35
N MET A 33 8.39 0.23 -2.36
CA MET A 33 7.41 1.24 -2.76
C MET A 33 7.20 1.29 -4.27
N PRO A 34 6.00 1.66 -4.72
CA PRO A 34 5.76 2.02 -6.11
C PRO A 34 6.32 3.40 -6.44
N TRP A 35 6.73 3.59 -7.69
CA TRP A 35 7.30 4.83 -8.19
C TRP A 35 6.95 5.05 -9.65
N ILE A 36 6.58 6.28 -9.97
CA ILE A 36 6.26 6.72 -11.33
C ILE A 36 7.39 7.63 -11.78
N TRP A 37 8.02 7.29 -12.90
CA TRP A 37 9.14 8.01 -13.46
C TRP A 37 8.74 8.96 -14.57
N ARG A 38 9.43 10.11 -14.61
CA ARG A 38 9.41 11.01 -15.75
C ARG A 38 10.70 10.94 -16.55
N GLU A 39 10.59 11.10 -17.86
CA GLU A 39 11.74 11.18 -18.75
C GLU A 39 12.64 12.39 -18.43
N ASP A 40 12.03 13.54 -18.09
CA ASP A 40 12.74 14.77 -17.72
C ASP A 40 13.36 14.76 -16.31
N GLY A 41 13.17 13.68 -15.54
CA GLY A 41 13.66 13.56 -14.17
C GLY A 41 13.03 14.55 -13.17
N ALA A 42 11.95 15.25 -13.52
CA ALA A 42 11.42 16.33 -12.68
C ALA A 42 10.94 15.85 -11.29
N ASN A 43 10.68 14.55 -11.15
CA ASN A 43 10.28 13.88 -9.91
C ASN A 43 11.48 13.41 -9.03
N THR A 44 12.73 13.63 -9.44
CA THR A 44 13.92 13.23 -8.65
C THR A 44 14.42 14.31 -7.69
N GLY A 45 13.92 15.55 -7.82
CA GLY A 45 14.24 16.65 -6.93
C GLY A 45 13.35 16.66 -5.69
N SER A 46 13.94 16.83 -4.50
CA SER A 46 13.19 17.17 -3.30
C SER A 46 12.66 18.59 -3.45
N ALA A 47 11.34 18.74 -3.55
CA ALA A 47 10.69 20.00 -3.29
C ALA A 47 10.04 19.90 -1.92
N ASP A 48 10.07 20.97 -1.14
CA ASP A 48 9.26 21.15 0.08
C ASP A 48 7.76 21.30 -0.26
N ALA A 49 7.33 20.72 -1.38
CA ALA A 49 6.01 20.86 -1.92
C ALA A 49 5.06 19.82 -1.32
N TRP A 50 3.80 20.22 -1.18
CA TRP A 50 2.72 19.36 -0.74
C TRP A 50 2.56 18.14 -1.64
N THR A 51 2.50 16.95 -1.06
CA THR A 51 2.43 15.67 -1.80
C THR A 51 1.01 15.11 -1.94
N LYS A 52 -0.01 15.85 -1.45
CA LYS A 52 -1.43 15.45 -1.48
C LYS A 52 -1.70 14.01 -1.01
N PRO A 53 -1.15 13.54 0.13
CA PRO A 53 -1.41 12.20 0.63
C PRO A 53 -2.88 12.04 1.04
N ALA A 54 -3.46 10.87 0.81
CA ALA A 54 -4.83 10.55 1.20
C ALA A 54 -4.92 9.14 1.79
N LEU A 55 -5.66 8.98 2.88
CA LEU A 55 -6.14 7.69 3.34
C LEU A 55 -7.50 7.39 2.69
N LEU A 56 -7.57 6.31 1.92
CA LEU A 56 -8.77 5.94 1.13
C LEU A 56 -9.58 4.82 1.80
N ALA A 57 -8.93 3.92 2.52
CA ALA A 57 -9.58 2.84 3.25
C ALA A 57 -8.78 2.48 4.51
N TYR A 58 -9.47 2.14 5.59
CA TYR A 58 -8.83 1.60 6.79
C TYR A 58 -9.81 0.72 7.57
N ASP A 59 -9.38 -0.49 7.89
CA ASP A 59 -10.06 -1.37 8.82
C ASP A 59 -9.02 -2.11 9.67
N SER A 60 -9.13 -1.95 10.99
CA SER A 60 -8.25 -2.66 11.93
C SER A 60 -8.55 -4.15 12.00
N GLY A 61 -9.68 -4.60 11.47
CA GLY A 61 -10.23 -5.95 11.58
C GLY A 61 -10.74 -6.31 12.97
N ALA A 62 -10.75 -5.37 13.94
CA ALA A 62 -11.23 -5.65 15.29
C ALA A 62 -12.68 -6.16 15.29
N ALA A 63 -13.53 -5.57 14.45
CA ALA A 63 -14.93 -5.95 14.34
C ALA A 63 -15.12 -7.37 13.77
N ASN A 64 -14.26 -7.83 12.86
CA ASN A 64 -14.38 -9.13 12.19
C ASN A 64 -13.47 -10.23 12.79
N GLY A 65 -12.94 -10.02 14.00
CA GLY A 65 -12.04 -10.96 14.66
C GLY A 65 -10.70 -11.13 13.94
N LYS A 66 -10.21 -10.06 13.31
CA LYS A 66 -8.92 -10.01 12.59
C LYS A 66 -8.85 -10.92 11.36
N LYS A 67 -10.01 -11.34 10.81
CA LYS A 67 -10.10 -12.11 9.57
C LYS A 67 -9.62 -11.30 8.37
N VAL A 68 -10.00 -10.03 8.32
CA VAL A 68 -9.57 -9.06 7.30
C VAL A 68 -9.17 -7.77 8.00
N GLN A 69 -7.98 -7.29 7.72
CA GLN A 69 -7.51 -5.95 8.07
C GLN A 69 -7.05 -5.28 6.79
N LEU A 70 -7.25 -3.97 6.66
CA LEU A 70 -6.79 -3.27 5.46
C LEU A 70 -6.36 -1.83 5.74
N VAL A 71 -5.50 -1.35 4.86
CA VAL A 71 -5.18 0.06 4.69
C VAL A 71 -5.02 0.36 3.22
N GLU A 72 -5.60 1.44 2.77
CA GLU A 72 -5.41 1.96 1.43
C GLU A 72 -5.01 3.42 1.49
N GLY A 73 -3.93 3.78 0.80
CA GLY A 73 -3.49 5.15 0.67
C GLY A 73 -3.23 5.54 -0.77
N SER A 74 -3.24 6.84 -1.03
CA SER A 74 -2.76 7.43 -2.28
C SER A 74 -1.78 8.55 -1.97
N ASN A 75 -0.72 8.64 -2.76
CA ASN A 75 0.23 9.76 -2.72
C ASN A 75 0.79 9.98 -4.13
N PRO A 76 0.11 10.77 -4.98
CA PRO A 76 0.63 11.11 -6.31
C PRO A 76 1.86 12.04 -6.24
N GLY A 77 2.27 12.49 -5.06
CA GLY A 77 3.35 13.46 -4.93
C GLY A 77 2.90 14.88 -5.31
N PRO A 78 3.85 15.81 -5.47
CA PRO A 78 3.52 17.18 -5.77
C PRO A 78 2.91 17.35 -7.17
N GLU A 79 2.02 18.34 -7.29
CA GLU A 79 1.40 18.65 -8.57
C GLU A 79 2.45 18.96 -9.66
N GLY A 80 2.19 18.48 -10.88
CA GLY A 80 3.12 18.61 -12.01
C GLY A 80 4.34 17.68 -11.94
N LYS A 81 4.52 16.87 -10.89
CA LYS A 81 5.65 15.95 -10.74
C LYS A 81 5.42 14.55 -11.34
N GLY A 82 4.41 14.40 -12.18
CA GLY A 82 4.29 13.30 -13.14
C GLY A 82 3.28 12.23 -12.81
N ALA A 83 3.04 11.93 -11.54
CA ALA A 83 2.00 10.99 -11.15
C ALA A 83 0.66 11.71 -10.99
N THR A 84 -0.38 11.15 -11.61
CA THR A 84 -1.78 11.53 -11.37
C THR A 84 -2.39 10.63 -10.30
N MET A 85 -1.93 9.37 -10.25
CA MET A 85 -2.34 8.40 -9.24
C MET A 85 -1.14 7.54 -8.84
N ASN A 86 -0.95 7.38 -7.52
CA ASN A 86 -0.07 6.36 -6.95
C ASN A 86 -0.75 5.83 -5.69
N ARG A 87 -1.60 4.83 -5.89
CA ARG A 87 -2.53 4.27 -4.91
C ARG A 87 -2.07 2.87 -4.52
N ARG A 88 -2.12 2.52 -3.24
CA ARG A 88 -1.73 1.20 -2.75
C ARG A 88 -2.66 0.73 -1.64
N LEU A 89 -3.18 -0.48 -1.82
CA LEU A 89 -3.97 -1.24 -0.87
C LEU A 89 -3.13 -2.37 -0.30
N LEU A 90 -3.08 -2.47 1.03
CA LEU A 90 -2.57 -3.61 1.76
C LEU A 90 -3.71 -4.24 2.54
N MET A 91 -4.01 -5.51 2.29
CA MET A 91 -4.98 -6.29 3.06
C MET A 91 -4.28 -7.48 3.72
N MET A 92 -4.40 -7.60 5.03
CA MET A 92 -3.98 -8.81 5.75
C MET A 92 -5.19 -9.73 5.94
N ILE A 93 -5.04 -10.97 5.51
CA ILE A 93 -6.09 -11.98 5.53
C ILE A 93 -5.62 -13.16 6.38
N ASN A 94 -6.41 -13.52 7.40
CA ASN A 94 -6.09 -14.63 8.28
C ASN A 94 -6.34 -15.96 7.59
N LEU A 95 -5.28 -16.78 7.41
CA LEU A 95 -5.38 -18.08 6.75
C LEU A 95 -5.82 -19.18 7.72
N ASP A 96 -5.40 -19.15 8.98
CA ASP A 96 -5.94 -19.88 10.14
C ASP A 96 -5.01 -19.59 11.33
N GLY A 97 -5.48 -19.72 12.57
CA GLY A 97 -4.64 -19.56 13.76
C GLY A 97 -3.77 -18.28 13.71
N ASN A 98 -2.45 -18.45 13.73
CA ASN A 98 -1.47 -17.35 13.64
C ASN A 98 -0.89 -17.12 12.23
N ARG A 99 -1.45 -17.76 11.20
CA ARG A 99 -1.03 -17.64 9.80
C ARG A 99 -1.87 -16.60 9.09
N ASN A 100 -1.21 -15.72 8.35
CA ASN A 100 -1.86 -14.71 7.53
C ASN A 100 -1.12 -14.59 6.19
N CYS A 101 -1.83 -14.15 5.16
CA CYS A 101 -1.21 -13.59 3.97
C CYS A 101 -1.47 -12.09 3.89
N THR A 102 -0.63 -11.39 3.13
CA THR A 102 -0.82 -9.98 2.80
C THR A 102 -1.05 -9.85 1.31
N PHE A 103 -2.24 -9.41 0.92
CA PHE A 103 -2.52 -8.93 -0.42
C PHE A 103 -2.07 -7.48 -0.56
N ASP A 104 -1.30 -7.20 -1.61
CA ASP A 104 -0.75 -5.89 -1.93
C ASP A 104 -1.11 -5.54 -3.36
N LEU A 105 -1.87 -4.48 -3.54
CA LEU A 105 -2.29 -4.01 -4.86
C LEU A 105 -1.94 -2.54 -5.01
N THR A 106 -1.19 -2.25 -6.07
CA THR A 106 -0.80 -0.89 -6.43
C THR A 106 -1.42 -0.51 -7.78
N TRP A 107 -1.98 0.69 -7.85
CA TRP A 107 -2.35 1.35 -9.10
C TRP A 107 -1.48 2.59 -9.33
N MET A 108 -0.94 2.69 -10.54
CA MET A 108 -0.13 3.82 -10.97
C MET A 108 -0.66 4.41 -12.28
N GLN A 109 -0.64 5.74 -12.37
CA GLN A 109 -1.00 6.48 -13.58
C GLN A 109 -0.19 7.78 -13.67
N GLY A 110 0.28 8.09 -14.87
CA GLY A 110 1.09 9.27 -15.19
C GLY A 110 2.55 8.93 -15.51
N GLY A 111 3.34 9.94 -15.86
CA GLY A 111 4.75 9.75 -16.22
C GLY A 111 4.94 8.90 -17.49
N GLN A 112 6.12 8.29 -17.61
CA GLN A 112 6.54 7.47 -18.75
C GLN A 112 6.93 6.03 -18.35
N ALA A 113 7.21 5.79 -17.07
CA ALA A 113 7.44 4.44 -16.59
C ALA A 113 6.90 4.23 -15.17
N HIS A 114 6.30 3.08 -14.95
CA HIS A 114 5.74 2.63 -13.68
C HIS A 114 6.59 1.51 -13.10
N GLU A 115 7.07 1.68 -11.88
CA GLU A 115 7.90 0.69 -11.21
C GLU A 115 7.41 0.36 -9.82
N ILE A 116 7.61 -0.89 -9.43
CA ILE A 116 7.46 -1.33 -8.05
C ILE A 116 8.70 -2.11 -7.63
N TYR A 117 9.17 -1.81 -6.42
CA TYR A 117 10.37 -2.39 -5.85
C TYR A 117 10.03 -3.31 -4.68
N GLN A 118 10.73 -4.42 -4.59
CA GLN A 118 10.79 -5.25 -3.38
C GLN A 118 12.25 -5.52 -3.04
N ARG A 119 12.58 -5.48 -1.76
CA ARG A 119 13.94 -5.66 -1.25
C ARG A 119 13.94 -6.63 -0.08
N GLY A 120 14.89 -7.55 -0.09
CA GLY A 120 15.05 -8.52 0.98
C GLY A 120 15.48 -7.88 2.30
N ALA A 121 15.39 -8.66 3.38
CA ALA A 121 15.74 -8.21 4.71
C ALA A 121 17.25 -7.93 4.83
N GLU A 122 17.62 -6.87 5.54
CA GLU A 122 19.03 -6.48 5.66
C GLU A 122 19.81 -7.25 6.74
N LEU A 123 19.17 -8.16 7.46
CA LEU A 123 19.75 -8.81 8.65
C LEU A 123 20.62 -10.02 8.31
N GLU A 124 20.40 -10.63 7.16
CA GLU A 124 21.10 -11.84 6.71
C GLU A 124 21.13 -11.89 5.18
N ASN A 125 21.96 -12.78 4.62
CA ASN A 125 21.90 -13.09 3.20
C ASN A 125 20.70 -14.01 2.95
N MET A 126 20.17 -13.98 1.73
CA MET A 126 18.98 -14.75 1.36
C MET A 126 19.20 -15.52 0.08
N ASP A 127 18.72 -16.75 0.06
CA ASP A 127 18.60 -17.55 -1.16
C ASP A 127 17.33 -17.15 -1.90
N VAL A 128 17.40 -17.16 -3.23
CA VAL A 128 16.31 -16.75 -4.11
C VAL A 128 15.86 -17.92 -4.98
N GLN A 129 14.60 -18.26 -4.88
CA GLN A 129 13.92 -19.18 -5.80
C GLN A 129 12.86 -18.42 -6.59
N VAL A 130 12.76 -18.71 -7.88
CA VAL A 130 11.81 -18.07 -8.79
C VAL A 130 11.12 -19.15 -9.61
N GLU A 131 9.80 -19.07 -9.71
CA GLU A 131 8.96 -20.01 -10.45
C GLU A 131 7.97 -19.26 -11.33
N GLY A 132 7.64 -19.82 -12.51
CA GLY A 132 6.66 -19.22 -13.44
C GLY A 132 7.21 -18.11 -14.33
N ILE A 133 8.51 -17.79 -14.24
CA ILE A 133 9.19 -16.82 -15.14
C ILE A 133 10.61 -17.30 -15.46
N GLN A 134 11.03 -17.11 -16.70
CA GLN A 134 12.41 -17.31 -17.12
C GLN A 134 13.20 -16.01 -16.94
N LEU A 135 14.25 -16.06 -16.12
CA LEU A 135 15.17 -14.94 -15.93
C LEU A 135 16.53 -15.26 -16.54
N THR A 136 17.01 -14.38 -17.41
CA THR A 136 18.29 -14.51 -18.11
C THR A 136 19.29 -13.53 -17.52
N ASP A 137 20.52 -14.00 -17.29
CA ASP A 137 21.62 -13.11 -16.90
C ASP A 137 21.88 -12.08 -18.00
N THR A 138 21.91 -10.80 -17.63
CA THR A 138 22.13 -9.71 -18.58
C THR A 138 23.60 -9.58 -18.99
N GLY A 139 24.53 -10.17 -18.23
CA GLY A 139 25.98 -10.02 -18.41
C GLY A 139 26.50 -8.61 -18.09
N LYS A 140 25.69 -7.76 -17.43
CA LYS A 140 26.07 -6.40 -17.06
C LYS A 140 26.33 -6.28 -15.56
N ALA A 141 27.22 -5.37 -15.18
CA ALA A 141 27.59 -5.18 -13.78
C ALA A 141 26.45 -4.58 -12.94
N SER A 142 25.53 -3.84 -13.55
CA SER A 142 24.40 -3.22 -12.88
C SER A 142 23.15 -3.10 -13.77
N LEU A 143 21.99 -2.92 -13.15
CA LEU A 143 20.72 -2.69 -13.86
C LEU A 143 20.77 -1.43 -14.73
N GLN A 144 21.46 -0.40 -14.25
CA GLN A 144 21.66 0.82 -15.04
C GLN A 144 22.41 0.54 -16.34
N ASP A 145 23.54 -0.19 -16.27
CA ASP A 145 24.35 -0.50 -17.46
C ASP A 145 23.57 -1.35 -18.47
N TYR A 146 22.71 -2.25 -17.98
CA TYR A 146 21.82 -3.04 -18.83
C TYR A 146 20.78 -2.19 -19.54
N LEU A 147 20.02 -1.39 -18.80
CA LEU A 147 18.97 -0.55 -19.36
C LEU A 147 19.50 0.48 -20.36
N VAL A 148 20.69 1.06 -20.10
CA VAL A 148 21.40 1.91 -21.07
C VAL A 148 21.77 1.12 -22.33
N SER A 149 22.27 -0.12 -22.18
CA SER A 149 22.71 -0.93 -23.33
C SER A 149 21.60 -1.34 -24.30
N ILE A 150 20.35 -1.38 -23.82
CA ILE A 150 19.16 -1.67 -24.64
C ILE A 150 18.36 -0.42 -24.99
N ASN A 151 18.90 0.77 -24.71
CA ASN A 151 18.24 2.07 -24.92
C ASN A 151 16.84 2.17 -24.28
N SER A 152 16.71 1.65 -23.05
CA SER A 152 15.46 1.65 -22.28
C SER A 152 15.63 2.49 -21.02
N THR A 153 15.77 3.80 -21.20
CA THR A 153 16.33 4.73 -20.20
C THR A 153 15.29 5.55 -19.45
N GLU A 154 14.01 5.35 -19.72
CA GLU A 154 12.88 6.06 -19.12
C GLU A 154 12.85 5.79 -17.60
N GLY A 155 13.17 6.82 -16.80
CA GLY A 155 13.22 6.68 -15.35
C GLY A 155 14.52 6.14 -14.77
N LEU A 156 15.63 6.20 -15.50
CA LEU A 156 16.94 5.83 -14.97
C LEU A 156 17.44 6.81 -13.90
N SER A 157 17.18 6.49 -12.62
CA SER A 157 17.94 7.08 -11.52
C SER A 157 19.42 6.70 -11.65
N THR A 158 20.30 7.69 -11.49
CA THR A 158 21.78 7.55 -11.50
C THR A 158 22.32 6.57 -10.46
N ASP A 159 21.52 6.25 -9.44
CA ASP A 159 21.93 5.39 -8.34
C ASP A 159 21.50 3.92 -8.57
N ARG A 160 20.87 3.59 -9.70
CA ARG A 160 20.56 2.18 -10.08
C ARG A 160 21.81 1.35 -10.34
N ASN A 161 22.96 1.98 -10.49
CA ASN A 161 24.25 1.29 -10.49
C ASN A 161 24.48 0.42 -9.24
N GLN A 162 23.74 0.64 -8.15
CA GLN A 162 23.76 -0.18 -6.93
C GLN A 162 23.02 -1.52 -7.06
N LEU A 163 22.16 -1.68 -8.07
CA LEU A 163 21.44 -2.92 -8.36
C LEU A 163 22.34 -3.81 -9.21
N ARG A 164 23.08 -4.71 -8.56
CA ARG A 164 24.17 -5.49 -9.15
C ARG A 164 23.69 -6.80 -9.75
N ASN A 165 24.42 -7.27 -10.76
CA ASN A 165 24.24 -8.57 -11.41
C ASN A 165 22.77 -8.87 -11.77
N PRO A 166 22.11 -7.97 -12.52
CA PRO A 166 20.71 -8.11 -12.81
C PRO A 166 20.46 -9.28 -13.76
N LYS A 167 19.41 -10.04 -13.47
CA LYS A 167 18.75 -10.96 -14.39
C LYS A 167 17.45 -10.32 -14.86
N ALA A 168 17.12 -10.49 -16.13
CA ALA A 168 15.94 -9.90 -16.76
C ALA A 168 15.00 -10.98 -17.31
N GLY A 169 13.69 -10.71 -17.29
CA GLY A 169 12.67 -11.52 -17.94
C GLY A 169 11.39 -10.72 -18.20
N ALA A 170 10.52 -11.26 -19.04
CA ALA A 170 9.24 -10.63 -19.38
C ALA A 170 8.22 -10.84 -18.25
N GLY A 171 7.56 -9.76 -17.83
CA GLY A 171 6.62 -9.72 -16.71
C GLY A 171 5.16 -9.92 -17.09
N ASP A 172 4.87 -10.39 -18.32
CA ASP A 172 3.50 -10.58 -18.83
C ASP A 172 2.68 -11.58 -18.01
N ASN A 173 3.34 -12.62 -17.50
CA ASN A 173 2.70 -13.71 -16.78
C ASN A 173 2.87 -13.57 -15.27
N SER A 174 1.93 -14.13 -14.51
CA SER A 174 2.10 -14.27 -13.07
C SER A 174 3.23 -15.22 -12.74
N PHE A 175 3.96 -14.92 -11.68
CA PHE A 175 5.10 -15.73 -11.23
C PHE A 175 5.20 -15.67 -9.70
N SER A 176 6.06 -16.51 -9.12
CA SER A 176 6.34 -16.45 -7.69
C SER A 176 7.81 -16.39 -7.39
N MET A 177 8.14 -15.81 -6.24
CA MET A 177 9.50 -15.69 -5.75
C MET A 177 9.53 -15.99 -4.25
N THR A 178 10.47 -16.83 -3.85
CA THR A 178 10.72 -17.15 -2.44
C THR A 178 12.11 -16.65 -2.06
N TRP A 179 12.16 -15.83 -1.02
CA TRP A 179 13.41 -15.44 -0.37
C TRP A 179 13.52 -16.15 0.97
N THR A 180 14.58 -16.92 1.16
CA THR A 180 14.85 -17.68 2.39
C THR A 180 16.11 -17.16 3.06
N GLY A 181 16.01 -16.74 4.32
CA GLY A 181 17.16 -16.33 5.11
C GLY A 181 18.13 -17.49 5.34
N GLN A 182 19.42 -17.30 5.01
CA GLN A 182 20.43 -18.35 5.11
C GLN A 182 20.75 -18.76 6.56
N GLN A 183 20.50 -17.88 7.54
CA GLN A 183 20.74 -18.13 8.96
C GLN A 183 19.46 -18.55 9.68
N THR A 184 18.34 -17.87 9.41
CA THR A 184 17.08 -18.12 10.14
C THR A 184 16.20 -19.19 9.50
N GLY A 185 16.42 -19.52 8.23
CA GLY A 185 15.53 -20.34 7.40
C GLY A 185 14.13 -19.74 7.21
N ALA A 186 13.86 -18.54 7.74
CA ALA A 186 12.58 -17.87 7.56
C ALA A 186 12.43 -17.45 6.09
N SER A 187 11.23 -17.65 5.56
CA SER A 187 10.96 -17.46 4.14
C SER A 187 9.82 -16.47 3.94
N VAL A 188 9.98 -15.61 2.94
CA VAL A 188 8.89 -14.81 2.37
C VAL A 188 8.67 -15.31 0.96
N ARG A 189 7.52 -15.92 0.71
CA ARG A 189 7.07 -16.28 -0.64
C ARG A 189 6.07 -15.25 -1.11
N THR A 190 6.30 -14.72 -2.31
CA THR A 190 5.44 -13.72 -2.94
C THR A 190 4.95 -14.25 -4.27
N PHE A 191 3.62 -14.24 -4.46
CA PHE A 191 2.98 -14.49 -5.75
C PHE A 191 2.67 -13.14 -6.39
N LEU A 192 3.08 -12.94 -7.64
CA LEU A 192 3.03 -11.65 -8.33
C LEU A 192 2.11 -11.77 -9.54
N SER A 193 1.25 -10.77 -9.75
CA SER A 193 0.41 -10.68 -10.95
C SER A 193 1.25 -10.53 -12.21
N GLY A 194 0.75 -10.97 -13.36
CA GLY A 194 1.32 -10.57 -14.66
C GLY A 194 0.92 -9.14 -15.01
N VAL A 195 1.80 -8.41 -15.71
CA VAL A 195 1.50 -7.09 -16.29
C VAL A 195 2.00 -7.09 -17.74
N SER A 196 1.07 -6.95 -18.67
CA SER A 196 1.36 -6.98 -20.11
C SER A 196 2.38 -5.91 -20.52
N GLY A 197 3.42 -6.32 -21.24
CA GLY A 197 4.53 -5.49 -21.69
C GLY A 197 5.37 -4.90 -20.56
N SER A 198 5.41 -5.56 -19.40
CA SER A 198 6.32 -5.19 -18.31
C SER A 198 7.59 -6.05 -18.31
N ASP A 199 8.65 -5.52 -17.73
CA ASP A 199 9.90 -6.23 -17.45
C ASP A 199 9.98 -6.58 -15.96
N VAL A 200 10.68 -7.68 -15.68
CA VAL A 200 11.05 -8.12 -14.34
C VAL A 200 12.56 -8.20 -14.24
N PHE A 201 13.12 -7.57 -13.21
CA PHE A 201 14.54 -7.64 -12.89
C PHE A 201 14.74 -8.19 -11.49
N VAL A 202 15.58 -9.22 -11.38
CA VAL A 202 16.09 -9.71 -10.09
C VAL A 202 17.57 -9.37 -10.03
N SER A 203 17.96 -8.61 -9.02
CA SER A 203 19.32 -8.14 -8.79
C SER A 203 19.70 -8.30 -7.32
N SER A 204 20.92 -7.93 -7.00
CA SER A 204 21.39 -7.84 -5.61
C SER A 204 21.72 -6.40 -5.26
N ILE A 205 21.42 -5.97 -4.04
CA ILE A 205 21.72 -4.63 -3.53
C ILE A 205 22.46 -4.71 -2.19
N PRO A 206 23.40 -3.80 -1.88
CA PRO A 206 24.07 -3.77 -0.59
C PRO A 206 23.11 -3.59 0.60
N THR A 207 23.45 -4.11 1.78
CA THR A 207 22.68 -3.92 3.02
C THR A 207 23.19 -2.74 3.85
N ALA A 208 22.38 -1.72 4.10
CA ALA A 208 22.82 -0.55 4.86
C ALA A 208 23.14 -0.85 6.33
N ARG A 209 22.53 -1.89 6.92
CA ARG A 209 22.69 -2.23 8.35
C ARG A 209 23.95 -3.02 8.71
N ARG A 210 24.50 -3.82 7.79
CA ARG A 210 25.64 -4.73 8.07
C ARG A 210 26.99 -4.21 7.57
N ILE A 211 26.98 -3.15 6.78
CA ILE A 211 28.17 -2.61 6.12
C ILE A 211 28.82 -1.57 7.02
N GLU A 212 30.11 -1.77 7.32
CA GLU A 212 30.92 -0.82 8.10
C GLU A 212 32.01 -0.15 7.26
N THR A 213 32.41 -0.78 6.15
CA THR A 213 33.45 -0.32 5.22
C THR A 213 32.99 -0.44 3.76
N LYS A 214 33.66 0.25 2.83
CA LYS A 214 33.36 0.16 1.39
C LYS A 214 33.53 -1.26 0.83
N ALA A 215 34.48 -2.02 1.36
CA ALA A 215 34.73 -3.40 0.95
C ALA A 215 33.61 -4.38 1.37
N ASP A 216 32.78 -4.00 2.34
CA ASP A 216 31.66 -4.83 2.80
C ASP A 216 30.44 -4.75 1.89
N GLU A 217 30.34 -3.72 1.03
CA GLU A 217 29.25 -3.57 0.07
C GLU A 217 29.11 -4.76 -0.86
N SER A 218 30.20 -5.43 -1.25
CA SER A 218 30.13 -6.63 -2.10
C SER A 218 29.89 -7.92 -1.34
N LYS A 219 30.06 -7.92 -0.01
CA LYS A 219 29.91 -9.11 0.85
C LYS A 219 28.50 -9.24 1.40
N TYR A 220 27.91 -8.13 1.82
CA TYR A 220 26.60 -8.09 2.45
C TYR A 220 25.56 -7.54 1.48
N MET A 221 25.04 -8.48 0.68
CA MET A 221 24.03 -8.21 -0.34
C MET A 221 22.70 -8.84 0.06
N THR A 222 21.61 -8.24 -0.40
CA THR A 222 20.25 -8.78 -0.29
C THR A 222 19.61 -8.81 -1.68
N PRO A 223 18.71 -9.77 -1.98
CA PRO A 223 17.97 -9.75 -3.23
C PRO A 223 17.10 -8.50 -3.36
N HIS A 224 16.89 -8.10 -4.61
CA HIS A 224 16.10 -6.95 -5.00
C HIS A 224 15.32 -7.26 -6.28
N LEU A 225 14.02 -7.03 -6.24
CA LEU A 225 13.11 -7.18 -7.37
C LEU A 225 12.66 -5.80 -7.85
N VAL A 226 12.76 -5.58 -9.15
CA VAL A 226 12.13 -4.46 -9.86
C VAL A 226 11.13 -5.04 -10.84
N ARG A 227 9.89 -4.56 -10.82
CA ARG A 227 8.95 -4.74 -11.94
C ARG A 227 8.75 -3.39 -12.60
N ARG A 228 8.89 -3.31 -13.92
CA ARG A 228 8.89 -2.06 -14.68
C ARG A 228 7.97 -2.15 -15.87
N LYS A 229 7.15 -1.13 -16.09
CA LYS A 229 6.31 -0.96 -17.27
C LYS A 229 6.59 0.41 -17.86
N ILE A 230 7.08 0.46 -19.10
CA ILE A 230 7.03 1.71 -19.88
C ILE A 230 5.61 1.82 -20.43
N VAL A 231 4.96 2.94 -20.17
CA VAL A 231 3.57 3.18 -20.58
C VAL A 231 3.51 3.86 -21.93
N SER A 232 2.46 3.59 -22.70
CA SER A 232 2.27 4.21 -24.02
C SER A 232 1.94 5.69 -23.91
N ASP A 233 1.20 6.08 -22.87
CA ASP A 233 0.85 7.45 -22.55
C ASP A 233 0.52 7.60 -21.06
N SER A 234 0.37 8.85 -20.61
CA SER A 234 0.19 9.18 -19.20
C SER A 234 -1.19 8.83 -18.63
N THR A 235 -2.14 8.38 -19.45
CA THR A 235 -3.48 7.95 -19.01
C THR A 235 -3.55 6.45 -18.73
N GLU A 236 -2.56 5.67 -19.19
CA GLU A 236 -2.46 4.24 -18.92
C GLU A 236 -2.38 3.97 -17.41
N ILE A 237 -3.19 3.05 -16.91
CA ILE A 237 -3.17 2.59 -15.52
C ILE A 237 -2.44 1.26 -15.47
N THR A 238 -1.37 1.18 -14.69
CA THR A 238 -0.69 -0.09 -14.39
C THR A 238 -1.09 -0.59 -13.02
N GLN A 239 -1.48 -1.86 -12.96
CA GLN A 239 -1.80 -2.57 -11.72
C GLN A 239 -0.71 -3.59 -11.37
N TYR A 240 -0.07 -3.44 -10.22
CA TYR A 240 0.84 -4.45 -9.68
C TYR A 240 0.20 -5.12 -8.47
N GLY A 241 -0.20 -6.38 -8.63
CA GLY A 241 -0.70 -7.22 -7.56
C GLY A 241 0.38 -8.15 -6.99
N ALA A 242 0.34 -8.36 -5.69
CA ALA A 242 1.15 -9.35 -4.99
C ALA A 242 0.37 -9.99 -3.83
N VAL A 243 0.69 -11.24 -3.50
CA VAL A 243 0.27 -11.92 -2.28
C VAL A 243 1.51 -12.46 -1.58
N HIS A 244 1.75 -11.99 -0.36
CA HIS A 244 2.88 -12.38 0.46
C HIS A 244 2.46 -13.39 1.51
N GLU A 245 3.22 -14.47 1.65
CA GLU A 245 3.15 -15.40 2.75
C GLU A 245 4.51 -15.52 3.43
N ILE A 246 4.49 -15.56 4.76
CA ILE A 246 5.69 -15.72 5.58
C ILE A 246 5.59 -17.03 6.36
N PHE A 247 6.67 -17.80 6.37
CA PHE A 247 6.77 -19.03 7.14
C PHE A 247 8.19 -19.23 7.70
N ARG A 248 8.28 -19.95 8.83
CA ARG A 248 9.56 -20.24 9.52
C ARG A 248 10.25 -21.44 8.88
N GLN A 249 11.53 -21.69 9.25
CA GLN A 249 12.36 -22.78 8.74
C GLN A 249 11.66 -24.16 8.72
N ASP A 250 10.93 -24.49 9.78
CA ASP A 250 10.27 -25.79 9.93
C ASP A 250 8.79 -25.78 9.51
N GLN A 251 8.37 -24.75 8.77
CA GLN A 251 7.01 -24.59 8.29
C GLN A 251 6.99 -24.58 6.77
N THR A 252 5.92 -25.13 6.20
CA THR A 252 5.62 -24.96 4.78
C THR A 252 4.70 -23.75 4.57
N GLY A 253 4.71 -23.20 3.36
CA GLY A 253 3.66 -22.28 2.92
C GLY A 253 2.31 -23.00 2.80
N GLU A 254 1.23 -22.34 3.20
CA GLU A 254 -0.15 -22.83 3.11
C GLU A 254 -0.80 -22.48 1.77
N ILE A 255 -0.33 -21.42 1.09
CA ILE A 255 -0.85 -21.00 -0.21
C ILE A 255 -0.29 -21.95 -1.30
N SER A 256 -1.13 -22.58 -2.08
CA SER A 256 -0.66 -23.41 -3.20
C SER A 256 -0.50 -22.60 -4.48
N ARG A 257 -1.40 -21.64 -4.71
CA ARG A 257 -1.38 -20.78 -5.90
C ARG A 257 -2.20 -19.50 -5.68
N VAL A 258 -1.90 -18.49 -6.49
CA VAL A 258 -2.72 -17.28 -6.62
C VAL A 258 -3.04 -17.08 -8.09
N GLU A 259 -4.33 -16.97 -8.40
CA GLU A 259 -4.81 -16.67 -9.74
C GLU A 259 -5.26 -15.22 -9.81
N TRP A 260 -4.95 -14.56 -10.91
CA TRP A 260 -5.31 -13.17 -11.16
C TRP A 260 -6.32 -13.13 -12.30
N HIS A 261 -7.50 -12.57 -12.05
CA HIS A 261 -8.56 -12.48 -13.05
C HIS A 261 -8.89 -11.02 -13.33
N GLN A 262 -9.01 -10.70 -14.62
CA GLN A 262 -9.55 -9.43 -15.08
C GLN A 262 -11.05 -9.58 -15.29
N PRO A 263 -11.84 -8.52 -15.05
CA PRO A 263 -13.26 -8.58 -15.35
C PRO A 263 -13.50 -8.58 -16.87
N ASP A 264 -14.66 -9.10 -17.29
CA ASP A 264 -15.04 -9.20 -18.71
C ASP A 264 -15.12 -7.83 -19.40
N ASP A 265 -15.43 -6.78 -18.64
CA ASP A 265 -15.52 -5.39 -19.13
C ASP A 265 -14.16 -4.67 -19.18
N ALA A 266 -13.06 -5.36 -18.82
CA ALA A 266 -11.70 -4.85 -18.78
C ALA A 266 -11.54 -3.52 -18.02
N ALA A 267 -12.33 -3.30 -16.96
CA ALA A 267 -12.27 -2.09 -16.16
C ALA A 267 -10.87 -1.90 -15.53
N PRO A 268 -10.15 -0.80 -15.84
CA PRO A 268 -8.72 -0.66 -15.56
C PRO A 268 -8.35 -0.46 -14.09
N MET A 269 -9.35 -0.30 -13.21
CA MET A 269 -9.20 -0.16 -11.76
C MET A 269 -9.74 -1.37 -10.99
N THR A 270 -10.14 -2.42 -11.71
CA THR A 270 -10.77 -3.59 -11.11
C THR A 270 -9.81 -4.77 -11.16
N SER A 271 -9.79 -5.56 -10.08
CA SER A 271 -9.06 -6.82 -10.06
C SER A 271 -9.72 -7.85 -9.16
N PHE A 272 -9.58 -9.11 -9.57
CA PHE A 272 -9.85 -10.27 -8.73
C PHE A 272 -8.55 -11.03 -8.48
N ALA A 273 -8.29 -11.34 -7.22
CA ALA A 273 -7.24 -12.29 -6.83
C ALA A 273 -7.86 -13.47 -6.11
N VAL A 274 -7.61 -14.68 -6.61
CA VAL A 274 -8.07 -15.93 -6.01
C VAL A 274 -6.87 -16.60 -5.34
N VAL A 275 -6.83 -16.54 -4.02
CA VAL A 275 -5.78 -17.15 -3.19
C VAL A 275 -6.26 -18.53 -2.75
N ASN A 276 -5.61 -19.57 -3.26
CA ASN A 276 -5.90 -20.94 -2.88
C ASN A 276 -4.94 -21.36 -1.79
N SER A 277 -5.48 -21.66 -0.61
CA SER A 277 -4.79 -22.31 0.50
C SER A 277 -5.37 -23.70 0.70
N GLY A 278 -4.66 -24.60 1.38
CA GLY A 278 -5.14 -25.97 1.59
C GLY A 278 -6.55 -26.10 2.18
N LYS A 279 -7.04 -25.09 2.91
CA LYS A 279 -8.38 -25.06 3.53
C LYS A 279 -9.37 -24.14 2.82
N TYR A 280 -8.88 -23.06 2.23
CA TYR A 280 -9.73 -21.96 1.76
C TYR A 280 -9.39 -21.54 0.34
N GLN A 281 -10.43 -21.21 -0.42
CA GLN A 281 -10.33 -20.37 -1.59
C GLN A 281 -10.83 -18.98 -1.24
N ASP A 282 -9.90 -18.02 -1.21
CA ASP A 282 -10.17 -16.63 -0.88
C ASP A 282 -10.23 -15.80 -2.16
N ILE A 283 -11.36 -15.14 -2.41
CA ILE A 283 -11.56 -14.22 -3.52
C ILE A 283 -11.49 -12.79 -2.97
N ILE A 284 -10.51 -12.04 -3.43
CA ILE A 284 -10.32 -10.62 -3.11
C ILE A 284 -10.75 -9.83 -4.33
N TYR A 285 -11.75 -8.96 -4.16
CA TYR A 285 -12.25 -8.06 -5.19
C TYR A 285 -11.90 -6.62 -4.85
N THR A 286 -11.41 -5.90 -5.86
CA THR A 286 -11.19 -4.45 -5.78
C THR A 286 -11.73 -3.78 -7.03
N SER A 287 -12.27 -2.57 -6.88
CA SER A 287 -12.75 -1.77 -8.02
C SER A 287 -12.58 -0.26 -7.78
N GLY A 288 -12.51 0.49 -8.89
CA GLY A 288 -12.63 1.95 -8.90
C GLY A 288 -14.07 2.47 -9.03
N ASP A 289 -15.06 1.58 -9.17
CA ASP A 289 -16.47 1.92 -9.41
C ASP A 289 -17.43 1.06 -8.55
N SER A 290 -18.74 1.26 -8.77
CA SER A 290 -19.81 0.48 -8.13
C SER A 290 -20.45 -0.56 -9.07
N THR A 291 -19.84 -0.84 -10.22
CA THR A 291 -20.39 -1.77 -11.20
C THR A 291 -20.32 -3.19 -10.65
N GLU A 292 -21.41 -3.94 -10.80
CA GLU A 292 -21.49 -5.33 -10.37
C GLU A 292 -20.68 -6.23 -11.30
N ARG A 293 -19.87 -7.11 -10.72
CA ARG A 293 -19.04 -8.07 -11.47
C ARG A 293 -19.03 -9.40 -10.76
N SER A 294 -18.95 -10.48 -11.51
CA SER A 294 -19.09 -11.83 -10.93
C SER A 294 -17.87 -12.69 -11.21
N LEU A 295 -17.48 -13.49 -10.23
CA LEU A 295 -16.47 -14.54 -10.37
C LEU A 295 -16.95 -15.78 -9.62
N TYR A 296 -16.89 -16.94 -10.27
CA TYR A 296 -17.33 -18.23 -9.71
C TYR A 296 -18.73 -18.22 -9.08
N GLY A 297 -19.68 -17.50 -9.71
CA GLY A 297 -21.07 -17.43 -9.26
C GLY A 297 -21.31 -16.51 -8.05
N ILE A 298 -20.29 -15.76 -7.61
CA ILE A 298 -20.40 -14.72 -6.59
C ILE A 298 -20.32 -13.36 -7.27
N THR A 299 -21.30 -12.49 -7.02
CA THR A 299 -21.35 -11.11 -7.51
C THR A 299 -20.78 -10.16 -6.47
N PHE A 300 -19.92 -9.25 -6.90
CA PHE A 300 -19.23 -8.25 -6.10
C PHE A 300 -19.54 -6.85 -6.65
N ALA A 301 -19.61 -5.86 -5.75
CA ALA A 301 -19.61 -4.44 -6.11
C ALA A 301 -18.98 -3.60 -4.98
N GLY A 302 -18.59 -2.36 -5.30
CA GLY A 302 -17.92 -1.46 -4.36
C GLY A 302 -16.40 -1.49 -4.48
N SER A 303 -15.71 -0.74 -3.62
CA SER A 303 -14.26 -0.54 -3.75
C SER A 303 -13.44 -1.75 -3.32
N ILE A 304 -13.84 -2.42 -2.23
CA ILE A 304 -13.15 -3.58 -1.67
C ILE A 304 -14.18 -4.56 -1.13
N ALA A 305 -14.13 -5.79 -1.62
CA ALA A 305 -14.93 -6.90 -1.12
C ALA A 305 -14.12 -8.19 -1.06
N PHE A 306 -14.57 -9.12 -0.23
CA PHE A 306 -13.88 -10.38 0.01
C PHE A 306 -14.89 -11.51 0.24
N ALA A 307 -14.58 -12.68 -0.30
CA ALA A 307 -15.32 -13.92 -0.07
C ALA A 307 -14.34 -15.06 0.25
N ARG A 308 -14.63 -15.84 1.29
CA ARG A 308 -13.90 -17.05 1.64
C ARG A 308 -14.78 -18.25 1.43
N ILE A 309 -14.31 -19.19 0.63
CA ILE A 309 -14.96 -20.45 0.30
C ILE A 309 -14.18 -21.58 0.95
N ASP A 310 -14.89 -22.57 1.50
CA ASP A 310 -14.29 -23.83 1.93
C ASP A 310 -13.78 -24.61 0.72
N ALA A 311 -12.48 -24.91 0.66
CA ALA A 311 -11.88 -25.56 -0.50
C ALA A 311 -12.39 -27.00 -0.72
N ALA A 312 -12.86 -27.68 0.33
CA ALA A 312 -13.34 -29.06 0.24
C ALA A 312 -14.82 -29.14 -0.14
N THR A 313 -15.66 -28.23 0.37
CA THR A 313 -17.11 -28.28 0.14
C THR A 313 -17.61 -27.27 -0.89
N GLY A 314 -16.80 -26.30 -1.30
CA GLY A 314 -17.19 -25.22 -2.20
C GLY A 314 -18.23 -24.25 -1.61
N LYS A 315 -18.39 -24.23 -0.28
CA LYS A 315 -19.40 -23.40 0.39
C LYS A 315 -18.79 -22.07 0.84
N LEU A 316 -19.50 -20.97 0.64
CA LEU A 316 -19.14 -19.69 1.23
C LEU A 316 -19.14 -19.79 2.77
N LEU A 317 -18.06 -19.33 3.40
CA LEU A 317 -17.88 -19.35 4.85
C LEU A 317 -17.93 -17.94 5.44
N PHE A 318 -17.40 -16.97 4.70
CA PHE A 318 -17.28 -15.60 5.17
C PHE A 318 -17.30 -14.63 3.98
N SER A 319 -17.97 -13.50 4.15
CA SER A 319 -17.92 -12.39 3.22
C SER A 319 -17.66 -11.08 3.95
N TYR A 320 -17.04 -10.14 3.25
CA TYR A 320 -16.70 -8.81 3.77
C TYR A 320 -16.84 -7.75 2.68
N VAL A 321 -17.30 -6.56 3.07
CA VAL A 321 -17.37 -5.36 2.21
C VAL A 321 -16.88 -4.17 3.03
N TYR A 322 -16.05 -3.31 2.42
CA TYR A 322 -15.64 -2.04 3.00
C TYR A 322 -16.46 -0.87 2.42
N GLY A 323 -17.22 -0.17 3.26
CA GLY A 323 -18.09 0.93 2.81
C GLY A 323 -19.24 0.45 1.92
N PRO A 324 -19.69 1.27 0.95
CA PRO A 324 -20.72 0.88 -0.01
C PRO A 324 -20.23 -0.24 -0.92
N GLY A 325 -21.05 -1.27 -1.07
CA GLY A 325 -20.72 -2.41 -1.93
C GLY A 325 -21.55 -3.64 -1.57
N GLN A 326 -21.25 -4.75 -2.22
CA GLN A 326 -21.94 -6.01 -1.95
C GLN A 326 -21.11 -7.25 -2.25
N VAL A 327 -21.51 -8.36 -1.60
CA VAL A 327 -21.17 -9.73 -1.97
C VAL A 327 -22.47 -10.53 -2.01
N VAL A 328 -22.78 -11.11 -3.16
CA VAL A 328 -24.03 -11.88 -3.39
C VAL A 328 -23.70 -13.25 -3.96
N GLU A 329 -24.17 -14.30 -3.30
CA GLU A 329 -24.21 -15.68 -3.75
C GLU A 329 -25.67 -16.18 -3.55
N GLN A 330 -26.13 -17.19 -4.28
CA GLN A 330 -27.54 -17.63 -4.34
C GLN A 330 -28.33 -17.60 -3.02
N THR A 331 -27.71 -18.00 -1.91
CA THR A 331 -28.35 -18.05 -0.58
C THR A 331 -27.72 -17.10 0.44
N HIS A 332 -26.81 -16.22 0.00
CA HIS A 332 -26.02 -15.36 0.87
C HIS A 332 -25.89 -13.97 0.27
N THR A 333 -26.30 -12.95 1.03
CA THR A 333 -26.26 -11.56 0.56
C THR A 333 -25.71 -10.67 1.66
N LEU A 334 -24.66 -9.93 1.35
CA LEU A 334 -24.07 -8.92 2.21
C LEU A 334 -24.05 -7.58 1.47
N PHE A 335 -24.82 -6.61 1.94
CA PHE A 335 -24.74 -5.22 1.51
C PHE A 335 -23.97 -4.41 2.55
N GLY A 336 -22.96 -3.67 2.09
CA GLY A 336 -22.16 -2.74 2.89
C GLY A 336 -22.97 -1.57 3.44
N TYR A 337 -22.32 -0.72 4.23
CA TYR A 337 -22.93 0.52 4.74
C TYR A 337 -22.84 1.62 3.69
N ASP A 338 -23.84 2.50 3.65
CA ASP A 338 -23.73 3.74 2.88
C ASP A 338 -22.59 4.61 3.40
N SER A 339 -21.92 5.31 2.49
CA SER A 339 -20.88 6.28 2.83
C SER A 339 -21.55 7.55 3.36
N GLN A 340 -21.15 8.01 4.54
CA GLN A 340 -21.53 9.32 5.02
C GLN A 340 -20.42 10.34 4.72
N LEU A 341 -20.80 11.46 4.10
CA LEU A 341 -19.90 12.58 3.88
C LEU A 341 -20.41 13.80 4.65
N LEU A 342 -19.73 14.15 5.73
CA LEU A 342 -20.13 15.25 6.63
C LEU A 342 -19.12 16.40 6.53
N GLU A 343 -19.59 17.61 6.29
CA GLU A 343 -18.73 18.80 6.16
C GLU A 343 -18.07 19.13 7.50
N ILE A 344 -16.74 19.30 7.50
CA ILE A 344 -15.99 19.73 8.69
C ILE A 344 -16.14 21.24 8.82
N THR A 345 -16.69 21.69 9.95
CA THR A 345 -16.91 23.11 10.25
C THR A 345 -15.88 23.66 11.22
N ALA A 346 -15.25 22.80 12.03
CA ALA A 346 -14.15 23.19 12.91
C ALA A 346 -13.23 21.99 13.20
N ALA A 347 -11.97 22.28 13.50
CA ALA A 347 -11.03 21.30 14.03
C ALA A 347 -10.09 21.98 15.05
N SER A 348 -9.76 21.28 16.13
CA SER A 348 -8.82 21.76 17.14
C SER A 348 -7.85 20.67 17.57
N THR A 349 -6.57 21.05 17.69
CA THR A 349 -5.53 20.24 18.33
C THR A 349 -5.26 20.79 19.73
N ALA A 350 -5.18 19.90 20.71
CA ALA A 350 -4.79 20.24 22.06
C ALA A 350 -3.35 20.77 22.08
N SER A 351 -3.13 21.90 22.74
CA SER A 351 -1.77 22.37 23.01
C SER A 351 -1.12 21.50 24.07
N LEU A 352 0.13 21.07 23.84
CA LEU A 352 0.95 20.47 24.91
C LEU A 352 1.49 21.53 25.89
N ASN A 353 1.35 22.82 25.57
CA ASN A 353 1.77 23.93 26.42
C ASN A 353 0.58 24.46 27.24
N MET A 354 0.45 23.97 28.47
CA MET A 354 -0.61 24.36 29.41
C MET A 354 -0.57 25.83 29.84
N ALA A 355 0.56 26.52 29.67
CA ALA A 355 0.64 27.96 29.95
C ALA A 355 -0.02 28.81 28.85
N LEU A 356 -0.11 28.28 27.63
CA LEU A 356 -0.73 28.94 26.47
C LEU A 356 -2.19 28.49 26.24
N ASP A 357 -2.58 27.32 26.75
CA ASP A 357 -3.96 26.84 26.70
C ASP A 357 -4.38 26.34 28.10
N PRO A 358 -4.86 27.25 28.98
CA PRO A 358 -5.27 26.89 30.34
C PRO A 358 -6.57 26.06 30.37
N VAL A 359 -7.28 25.99 29.23
CA VAL A 359 -8.43 25.11 29.05
C VAL A 359 -7.93 23.84 28.40
N VAL A 360 -7.97 22.70 29.10
CA VAL A 360 -7.62 21.40 28.52
C VAL A 360 -8.68 21.05 27.46
N ARG A 361 -8.45 21.45 26.21
CA ARG A 361 -9.28 21.08 25.06
C ARG A 361 -8.76 19.75 24.51
N GLY A 362 -9.68 18.83 24.22
CA GLY A 362 -9.32 17.60 23.50
C GLY A 362 -9.01 17.89 22.03
N ASN A 363 -8.44 16.90 21.34
CA ASN A 363 -8.33 16.95 19.89
C ASN A 363 -9.70 16.66 19.28
N THR A 364 -10.26 17.57 18.48
CA THR A 364 -11.63 17.42 17.98
C THR A 364 -11.79 17.82 16.53
N ILE A 365 -12.76 17.20 15.88
CA ILE A 365 -13.33 17.60 14.60
C ILE A 365 -14.83 17.79 14.80
N THR A 366 -15.33 18.96 14.44
CA THR A 366 -16.76 19.24 14.40
C THR A 366 -17.26 19.13 12.98
N VAL A 367 -18.32 18.35 12.78
CA VAL A 367 -18.96 18.17 11.48
C VAL A 367 -20.41 18.64 11.50
N LYS A 368 -20.91 19.07 10.34
CA LYS A 368 -22.33 19.36 10.11
C LYS A 368 -23.08 18.06 9.86
N GLY A 369 -24.11 17.79 10.66
CA GLY A 369 -24.92 16.59 10.62
C GLY A 369 -24.52 15.56 11.69
N LYS A 370 -25.10 14.36 11.55
CA LYS A 370 -24.97 13.24 12.48
C LYS A 370 -24.33 12.03 11.83
N LEU A 371 -23.46 11.34 12.55
CA LEU A 371 -22.93 10.05 12.14
C LEU A 371 -23.99 8.96 12.40
N SER A 372 -24.22 8.10 11.42
CA SER A 372 -24.98 6.88 11.63
C SER A 372 -24.16 5.96 12.51
N THR A 373 -24.82 5.32 13.48
CA THR A 373 -24.22 4.35 14.42
C THR A 373 -22.95 4.89 15.09
N PRO A 374 -23.01 5.99 15.87
CA PRO A 374 -21.83 6.63 16.46
C PRO A 374 -20.97 5.67 17.30
N ASP A 375 -21.58 4.74 18.02
CA ASP A 375 -20.83 3.77 18.84
C ASP A 375 -19.94 2.82 18.01
N ALA A 376 -20.33 2.51 16.76
CA ALA A 376 -19.54 1.66 15.87
C ALA A 376 -18.23 2.32 15.40
N TRP A 377 -18.16 3.65 15.51
CA TRP A 377 -16.98 4.43 15.13
C TRP A 377 -15.93 4.50 16.22
N ILE A 378 -16.29 4.27 17.49
CA ILE A 378 -15.34 4.36 18.61
C ILE A 378 -14.21 3.33 18.41
N GLY A 379 -12.97 3.81 18.40
CA GLY A 379 -11.77 3.00 18.12
C GLY A 379 -11.46 2.80 16.63
N GLN A 380 -12.36 3.16 15.72
CA GLN A 380 -12.14 3.17 14.28
C GLN A 380 -11.44 4.45 13.82
N ARG A 381 -11.01 4.49 12.56
CA ARG A 381 -10.46 5.71 11.93
C ARG A 381 -11.48 6.31 10.98
N ILE A 382 -11.82 7.58 11.19
CA ILE A 382 -12.49 8.40 10.18
C ILE A 382 -11.48 8.91 9.16
N GLN A 383 -11.93 9.17 7.94
CA GLN A 383 -11.11 9.74 6.88
C GLN A 383 -11.48 11.21 6.71
N THR A 384 -10.49 12.10 6.83
CA THR A 384 -10.70 13.48 6.38
C THR A 384 -10.41 13.56 4.89
N LYS A 385 -11.16 14.39 4.17
CA LYS A 385 -10.96 14.66 2.74
C LYS A 385 -11.03 16.16 2.50
N PHE A 386 -9.94 16.74 2.03
CA PHE A 386 -9.86 18.13 1.63
C PHE A 386 -10.20 18.28 0.14
N ALA A 387 -10.38 19.53 -0.30
CA ALA A 387 -10.80 19.83 -1.66
C ALA A 387 -9.80 19.39 -2.75
N ASP A 388 -8.51 19.31 -2.43
CA ASP A 388 -7.47 18.80 -3.32
C ASP A 388 -7.37 17.26 -3.35
N GLY A 389 -8.27 16.57 -2.65
CA GLY A 389 -8.33 15.11 -2.53
C GLY A 389 -7.45 14.52 -1.43
N SER A 390 -6.59 15.31 -0.80
CA SER A 390 -5.72 14.86 0.30
C SER A 390 -6.47 14.74 1.63
N GLY A 391 -5.84 14.11 2.62
CA GLY A 391 -6.41 14.01 3.96
C GLY A 391 -5.76 12.95 4.84
N TYR A 392 -6.38 12.69 6.00
CA TYR A 392 -5.79 11.94 7.09
C TYR A 392 -6.76 10.89 7.66
N GLY A 393 -6.20 9.84 8.26
CA GLY A 393 -6.94 8.90 9.09
C GLY A 393 -6.83 9.25 10.57
N LEU A 394 -7.96 9.57 11.20
CA LEU A 394 -7.96 9.99 12.61
C LEU A 394 -8.77 9.00 13.45
N LYS A 395 -8.13 8.45 14.48
CA LYS A 395 -8.75 7.45 15.35
C LYS A 395 -9.75 8.12 16.28
N VAL A 396 -11.01 7.70 16.18
CA VAL A 396 -12.12 8.21 16.99
C VAL A 396 -12.00 7.66 18.40
N LYS A 397 -12.00 8.56 19.37
CA LYS A 397 -12.02 8.26 20.79
C LYS A 397 -13.43 8.35 21.36
N ARG A 398 -14.19 9.37 20.94
CA ARG A 398 -15.56 9.64 21.42
C ARG A 398 -16.32 10.47 20.40
N ILE A 399 -17.65 10.32 20.39
CA ILE A 399 -18.56 11.13 19.56
C ILE A 399 -19.62 11.75 20.48
N THR A 400 -19.88 13.05 20.29
CA THR A 400 -20.93 13.79 20.99
C THR A 400 -21.77 14.56 19.99
N GLU A 401 -23.08 14.34 19.98
CA GLU A 401 -24.02 15.07 19.14
C GLU A 401 -24.54 16.33 19.87
N HIS A 402 -24.59 17.45 19.15
CA HIS A 402 -25.12 18.73 19.62
C HIS A 402 -26.03 19.33 18.54
N GLY A 403 -27.34 19.09 18.66
CA GLY A 403 -28.32 19.51 17.64
C GLY A 403 -28.01 18.89 16.29
N ASP A 404 -27.75 19.75 15.29
CA ASP A 404 -27.39 19.37 13.91
C ASP A 404 -25.86 19.27 13.69
N SER A 405 -25.08 19.21 14.75
CA SER A 405 -23.63 19.06 14.67
C SER A 405 -23.15 17.86 15.47
N THR A 406 -22.02 17.29 15.05
CA THR A 406 -21.35 16.20 15.75
C THR A 406 -19.92 16.60 16.04
N VAL A 407 -19.51 16.47 17.31
CA VAL A 407 -18.13 16.65 17.75
C VAL A 407 -17.49 15.27 17.89
N ILE A 408 -16.43 15.04 17.13
CA ILE A 408 -15.65 13.81 17.12
C ILE A 408 -14.34 14.09 17.85
N GLU A 409 -14.15 13.49 19.02
CA GLU A 409 -12.87 13.53 19.74
C GLU A 409 -11.94 12.47 19.15
N VAL A 410 -10.70 12.84 18.84
CA VAL A 410 -9.69 11.95 18.26
C VAL A 410 -8.51 11.73 19.21
N GLU A 411 -7.84 10.59 19.08
CA GLU A 411 -6.85 10.15 20.07
C GLU A 411 -5.54 10.96 20.08
N GLU A 412 -4.98 11.24 18.90
CA GLU A 412 -3.61 11.79 18.78
C GLU A 412 -3.59 13.32 18.67
N PHE A 413 -3.97 13.86 17.50
CA PHE A 413 -4.07 15.29 17.19
C PHE A 413 -4.81 15.49 15.86
N THR A 414 -5.18 16.73 15.54
CA THR A 414 -5.71 17.13 14.23
C THR A 414 -4.64 17.88 13.42
N PRO A 415 -4.02 17.29 12.38
CA PRO A 415 -2.90 17.88 11.63
C PRO A 415 -3.26 19.12 10.78
N PHE A 416 -4.44 19.69 10.98
CA PHE A 416 -4.97 20.82 10.24
C PHE A 416 -5.91 21.65 11.10
N ARG A 417 -6.16 22.88 10.66
CA ARG A 417 -7.23 23.76 11.13
C ARG A 417 -8.17 24.10 9.97
N ILE A 418 -9.39 24.51 10.31
CA ILE A 418 -10.34 25.06 9.34
C ILE A 418 -10.29 26.58 9.39
N THR A 419 -10.29 27.20 8.23
CA THR A 419 -10.32 28.64 8.00
C THR A 419 -11.50 28.98 7.09
N ASP A 420 -11.81 30.27 6.92
CA ASP A 420 -12.86 30.73 6.02
C ASP A 420 -12.61 30.35 4.54
N GLN A 421 -11.35 30.05 4.18
CA GLN A 421 -10.96 29.69 2.81
C GLN A 421 -10.86 28.18 2.59
N GLY A 422 -10.82 27.38 3.66
CA GLY A 422 -10.66 25.92 3.58
C GLY A 422 -9.79 25.35 4.70
N ALA A 423 -9.10 24.25 4.42
CA ALA A 423 -8.22 23.61 5.39
C ALA A 423 -6.79 24.19 5.31
N GLU A 424 -6.09 24.24 6.45
CA GLU A 424 -4.68 24.61 6.49
C GLU A 424 -3.92 23.59 7.35
N THR A 425 -2.86 23.01 6.82
CA THR A 425 -2.03 22.08 7.59
C THR A 425 -1.20 22.83 8.63
N ILE A 426 -1.16 22.35 9.86
CA ILE A 426 -0.46 23.04 10.96
C ILE A 426 1.02 22.64 11.08
N PHE A 427 1.44 21.63 10.31
CA PHE A 427 2.83 21.16 10.23
C PHE A 427 3.39 21.37 8.83
N PHE A 428 4.72 21.50 8.75
CA PHE A 428 5.45 21.66 7.49
C PHE A 428 5.06 20.59 6.46
N PRO A 429 4.77 20.95 5.19
CA PRO A 429 5.04 22.25 4.56
C PRO A 429 4.01 23.39 4.78
N MET A 430 3.09 23.28 5.75
CA MET A 430 2.10 24.33 6.10
C MET A 430 1.36 24.91 4.89
N VAL A 431 0.38 24.16 4.42
CA VAL A 431 -0.28 24.38 3.13
C VAL A 431 -1.71 24.83 3.37
N ALA A 432 -2.11 25.91 2.72
CA ALA A 432 -3.51 26.29 2.59
C ALA A 432 -4.14 25.52 1.43
N ILE A 433 -5.25 24.83 1.70
CA ILE A 433 -5.98 23.99 0.76
C ILE A 433 -7.39 24.59 0.59
N PRO A 434 -7.60 25.42 -0.44
CA PRO A 434 -8.86 26.12 -0.64
C PRO A 434 -10.02 25.16 -0.89
N GLY A 435 -11.18 25.46 -0.31
CA GLY A 435 -12.40 24.68 -0.47
C GLY A 435 -12.78 23.86 0.76
N LYS A 436 -13.93 23.20 0.68
CA LYS A 436 -14.52 22.47 1.81
C LYS A 436 -13.70 21.23 2.20
N ALA A 437 -13.73 20.93 3.49
CA ALA A 437 -13.20 19.69 4.06
C ALA A 437 -14.35 18.81 4.56
N TYR A 438 -14.17 17.50 4.51
CA TYR A 438 -15.20 16.53 4.89
C TYR A 438 -14.62 15.41 5.75
N VAL A 439 -15.47 14.82 6.58
CA VAL A 439 -15.28 13.46 7.08
C VAL A 439 -16.02 12.51 6.15
N ALA A 440 -15.28 11.59 5.55
CA ALA A 440 -15.82 10.40 4.89
C ALA A 440 -15.84 9.25 5.90
N ALA A 441 -17.03 8.73 6.16
CA ALA A 441 -17.29 7.68 7.13
C ALA A 441 -17.72 6.41 6.38
N ASN A 442 -16.75 5.53 6.13
CA ASN A 442 -16.93 4.19 5.57
C ASN A 442 -16.71 3.10 6.63
N LEU A 443 -17.76 2.41 7.06
CA LEU A 443 -17.66 1.21 7.91
C LEU A 443 -17.59 -0.05 7.06
N SER A 444 -16.87 -1.04 7.55
CA SER A 444 -16.96 -2.38 6.99
C SER A 444 -18.16 -3.14 7.52
N LYS A 445 -18.63 -4.11 6.72
CA LYS A 445 -19.62 -5.09 7.13
C LYS A 445 -19.12 -6.48 6.77
N TYR A 446 -19.52 -7.46 7.55
CA TYR A 446 -19.13 -8.85 7.32
C TYR A 446 -20.25 -9.79 7.74
N LEU A 447 -20.21 -11.01 7.19
CA LEU A 447 -21.12 -12.08 7.56
C LEU A 447 -20.32 -13.39 7.61
N ALA A 448 -20.42 -14.09 8.74
CA ALA A 448 -19.83 -15.41 8.92
C ALA A 448 -20.96 -16.45 8.96
N ILE A 449 -20.86 -17.48 8.11
CA ILE A 449 -21.84 -18.57 8.11
C ILE A 449 -21.39 -19.56 9.17
N THR A 450 -22.12 -19.63 10.28
CA THR A 450 -21.87 -20.62 11.32
C THR A 450 -22.32 -21.98 10.79
N ARG A 451 -21.42 -22.98 10.80
CA ARG A 451 -21.80 -24.37 10.53
C ARG A 451 -22.79 -24.78 11.62
N LYS A 452 -24.04 -25.08 11.24
CA LYS A 452 -24.98 -25.78 12.12
C LYS A 452 -24.60 -27.24 12.25
#